data_AF-A0A1I1Z6T7-F1
#
_entry.id   AF-A0A1I1Z6T7-F1
#
_cell.length_a   1.000
_cell.length_b   1.000
_cell.length_c   1.000
_cell.angle_alpha   90.00
_cell.angle_beta   90.00
_cell.angle_gamma   90.00
#
_symmetry.space_group_name_H-M   'P 1'
#
loop_
_entity.id
_entity.type
_entity.pdbx_description
1 polymer ?
#
loop_
_entity_poly.entity_id
_entity_poly.type
_entity_poly.pdbx_seq_one_letter_code
_entity_poly.pdbx_strand_id
1 'polypeptide(L)'
;MNGSILIAAALVCCVFGFLLNRIYAKKYGDPAIQWKPCVLQFICIGGALTQLPGDEMSLRFLFWIIASMISCAAALWMCRQHAKSQQAGPGDTVVAMVAQAILPVGAAVLVLLAAGMIAFGFLWDH
;
A
#
# COMPACT_ATOMS: atom_id res chain seq x y z
N MET A 1 -10.68 -3.30 18.50
CA MET A 1 -9.28 -3.00 18.16
C MET A 1 -9.08 -1.49 18.28
N ASN A 2 -8.25 -1.03 19.22
CA ASN A 2 -8.06 0.41 19.44
C ASN A 2 -7.43 1.04 18.19
N GLY A 3 -7.95 2.18 17.72
CA GLY A 3 -7.43 2.88 16.53
C GLY A 3 -5.92 3.16 16.58
N SER A 4 -5.37 3.28 17.80
CA SER A 4 -3.94 3.38 18.09
C SER A 4 -3.12 2.20 17.55
N ILE A 5 -3.66 0.98 17.59
CA ILE A 5 -3.02 -0.25 17.10
C ILE A 5 -2.98 -0.24 15.56
N LEU A 6 -4.05 0.23 14.92
CA LEU A 6 -4.12 0.39 13.46
C LEU A 6 -3.13 1.44 12.96
N ILE A 7 -3.01 2.58 13.66
CA ILE A 7 -2.02 3.62 13.36
C ILE A 7 -0.60 3.08 13.50
N ALA A 8 -0.30 2.42 14.63
CA ALA A 8 1.02 1.84 14.87
C ALA A 8 1.38 0.78 13.82
N ALA A 9 0.45 -0.11 13.47
CA ALA A 9 0.65 -1.11 12.44
C ALA A 9 0.88 -0.47 11.05
N ALA A 10 0.11 0.55 10.69
CA ALA A 10 0.27 1.25 9.42
C ALA A 10 1.61 1.99 9.32
N LEU A 11 2.05 2.64 10.41
CA LEU A 11 3.37 3.26 10.50
C LEU A 11 4.49 2.23 10.36
N VAL A 12 4.38 1.09 11.05
CA VAL A 12 5.35 0.00 10.94
C VAL A 12 5.40 -0.53 9.49
N CYS A 13 4.26 -0.71 8.84
CA CYS A 13 4.19 -1.11 7.43
C CYS A 13 4.88 -0.08 6.51
N CYS A 14 4.63 1.21 6.69
CA CYS A 14 5.26 2.26 5.90
C CYS A 14 6.79 2.30 6.12
N VAL A 15 7.24 2.29 7.37
CA VAL A 15 8.67 2.32 7.71
C VAL A 15 9.37 1.07 7.19
N PHE A 16 8.78 -0.10 7.39
CA PHE A 16 9.34 -1.36 6.93
C PHE A 16 9.42 -1.41 5.39
N GLY A 17 8.34 -1.06 4.70
CA GLY A 17 8.34 -0.96 3.23
C GLY A 17 9.37 0.04 2.70
N PHE A 18 9.53 1.18 3.38
CA PHE A 18 10.51 2.21 3.00
C PHE A 18 11.95 1.72 3.21
N LEU A 19 12.23 1.05 4.33
CA LEU A 19 13.54 0.48 4.62
C LEU A 19 13.91 -0.60 3.59
N LEU A 20 12.98 -1.50 3.26
CA LEU A 20 13.21 -2.52 2.24
C LEU A 20 13.48 -1.90 0.86
N ASN A 21 12.70 -0.89 0.47
CA ASN A 21 12.94 -0.16 -0.77
C ASN A 21 14.31 0.54 -0.78
N ARG A 22 14.73 1.12 0.36
CA ARG A 22 16.02 1.78 0.49
C ARG A 22 17.20 0.79 0.43
N ILE A 23 17.05 -0.39 1.04
CA ILE A 23 18.05 -1.47 0.97
C ILE A 23 18.23 -1.90 -0.49
N TYR A 24 17.12 -2.10 -1.20
CA TYR A 24 17.16 -2.44 -2.62
C TYR A 24 17.81 -1.34 -3.46
N ALA A 25 17.38 -0.09 -3.28
CA ALA A 25 17.92 1.06 -4.02
C ALA A 25 19.41 1.26 -3.79
N LYS A 26 19.91 1.01 -2.57
CA LYS A 26 21.34 1.09 -2.27
C LYS A 26 22.15 0.02 -3.01
N LYS A 27 21.56 -1.14 -3.30
CA LYS A 27 22.22 -2.28 -3.92
C LYS A 27 22.21 -2.23 -5.44
N TYR A 28 21.11 -1.75 -6.02
CA TYR A 28 20.87 -1.76 -7.48
C TYR A 28 20.87 -0.36 -8.11
N GLY A 29 21.02 0.70 -7.32
CA GLY A 29 21.05 2.09 -7.82
C GLY A 29 19.68 2.69 -8.12
N ASP A 30 18.64 1.85 -8.23
CA ASP A 30 17.26 2.25 -8.53
C ASP A 30 16.26 1.75 -7.48
N PRO A 31 15.18 2.51 -7.20
CA PRO A 31 14.13 2.07 -6.29
C PRO A 31 13.41 0.83 -6.84
N ALA A 32 13.18 -0.15 -5.95
CA ALA A 32 12.35 -1.31 -6.24
C ALA A 32 10.91 -0.91 -6.57
N ILE A 33 10.44 0.17 -5.93
CA ILE A 33 9.05 0.57 -6.00
C ILE A 33 8.71 1.20 -7.34
N GLN A 34 7.76 0.58 -8.03
CA GLN A 34 7.17 1.12 -9.24
C GLN A 34 6.00 2.03 -8.84
N TRP A 35 6.17 3.34 -9.06
CA TRP A 35 5.21 4.36 -8.64
C TRP A 35 3.82 4.19 -9.29
N LYS A 36 3.77 3.85 -10.58
CA LYS A 36 2.50 3.67 -11.32
C LYS A 36 1.58 2.65 -10.64
N PRO A 37 2.01 1.38 -10.43
CA PRO A 37 1.18 0.42 -9.73
C PRO A 37 1.02 0.71 -8.24
N CYS A 38 1.99 1.38 -7.59
CA CYS A 38 1.87 1.78 -6.19
C CYS A 38 0.71 2.78 -5.98
N VAL A 39 0.60 3.79 -6.84
CA VAL A 39 -0.49 4.79 -6.79
C VAL A 39 -1.84 4.13 -7.11
N LEU A 40 -1.88 3.27 -8.13
CA LEU A 40 -3.10 2.54 -8.48
C LEU A 40 -3.59 1.69 -7.29
N GLN A 41 -2.69 0.96 -6.65
CA GLN A 41 -3.01 0.11 -5.51
C GLN A 41 -3.45 0.94 -4.30
N PHE A 42 -2.82 2.08 -4.05
CA PHE A 42 -3.26 3.03 -3.03
C PHE A 42 -4.70 3.52 -3.28
N ILE A 43 -5.05 3.88 -4.52
CA ILE A 43 -6.40 4.33 -4.88
C ILE A 43 -7.41 3.19 -4.69
N CYS A 44 -7.10 1.98 -5.14
CA CYS A 44 -8.00 0.83 -5.01
C CYS A 44 -8.25 0.45 -3.55
N ILE A 45 -7.20 0.45 -2.72
CA ILE A 45 -7.31 0.19 -1.27
C ILE A 45 -8.09 1.32 -0.61
N GLY A 46 -7.82 2.57 -0.98
CA GLY A 46 -8.57 3.74 -0.51
C GLY A 46 -10.07 3.61 -0.78
N GLY A 47 -10.42 3.29 -2.02
CA GLY A 47 -11.81 3.05 -2.44
C GLY A 47 -12.48 1.92 -1.64
N ALA A 48 -11.78 0.80 -1.45
CA ALA A 48 -12.29 -0.32 -0.65
C ALA A 48 -12.54 0.10 0.82
N LEU A 49 -11.60 0.81 1.44
CA LEU A 49 -11.71 1.25 2.82
C LEU A 49 -12.82 2.29 3.02
N THR A 50 -13.07 3.18 2.04
CA THR A 50 -14.21 4.11 2.11
C THR A 50 -15.57 3.44 1.97
N GLN A 51 -15.61 2.20 1.47
CA GLN A 51 -16.83 1.44 1.24
C GLN A 51 -16.90 0.19 2.13
N LEU A 52 -16.19 0.19 3.26
CA LEU A 52 -16.23 -0.88 4.25
C LEU A 52 -17.69 -1.27 4.55
N PRO A 53 -18.07 -2.55 4.33
CA PRO A 53 -19.45 -2.97 4.53
C PRO A 53 -19.79 -2.90 6.03
N GLY A 54 -20.93 -2.27 6.35
CA GLY A 54 -21.51 -2.28 7.69
C GLY A 54 -22.22 -3.60 7.95
N ASP A 55 -23.40 -3.78 7.34
CA ASP A 55 -24.21 -4.99 7.49
C ASP A 55 -24.33 -5.83 6.20
N GLU A 56 -24.17 -5.22 5.01
CA GLU A 56 -24.27 -5.92 3.73
C GLU A 56 -23.07 -5.67 2.81
N MET A 57 -22.62 -6.72 2.13
CA MET A 57 -21.51 -6.65 1.17
C MET A 57 -21.97 -5.93 -0.10
N SER A 58 -21.54 -4.68 -0.29
CA SER A 58 -21.84 -3.91 -1.50
C SER A 58 -21.06 -4.42 -2.71
N LEU A 59 -21.71 -4.49 -3.87
CA LEU A 59 -21.04 -4.78 -5.16
C LEU A 59 -19.88 -3.81 -5.45
N ARG A 60 -19.98 -2.56 -4.97
CA ARG A 60 -18.93 -1.55 -5.15
C ARG A 60 -17.70 -1.84 -4.26
N PHE A 61 -17.93 -2.29 -3.03
CA PHE A 61 -16.85 -2.78 -2.15
C PHE A 61 -16.14 -3.98 -2.78
N LEU A 62 -16.91 -4.95 -3.30
CA LEU A 62 -16.36 -6.11 -3.99
C LEU A 62 -15.53 -5.71 -5.22
N PHE A 63 -16.02 -4.75 -6.01
CA PHE A 63 -15.29 -4.20 -7.15
C PHE A 63 -13.93 -3.62 -6.73
N TRP A 64 -13.89 -2.82 -5.66
CA TRP A 64 -12.64 -2.24 -5.16
C TRP A 64 -11.67 -3.28 -4.60
N ILE A 65 -12.17 -4.32 -3.92
CA ILE A 65 -11.35 -5.44 -3.45
C ILE A 65 -10.74 -6.19 -4.63
N ILE A 66 -11.54 -6.52 -5.65
CA ILE A 66 -11.06 -7.20 -6.86
C ILE A 66 -10.03 -6.32 -7.59
N ALA A 67 -10.31 -5.03 -7.75
CA ALA A 67 -9.38 -4.08 -8.36
C ALA A 67 -8.08 -3.94 -7.55
N SER A 68 -8.15 -3.96 -6.21
CA SER A 68 -6.98 -3.97 -5.33
C SER A 68 -6.13 -5.23 -5.52
N MET A 69 -6.76 -6.40 -5.62
CA MET A 69 -6.05 -7.67 -5.89
C MET A 69 -5.38 -7.67 -7.26
N ILE A 70 -6.07 -7.20 -8.30
CA ILE A 70 -5.52 -7.12 -9.67
C ILE A 70 -4.36 -6.12 -9.73
N SER A 71 -4.52 -4.94 -9.12
CA SER A 71 -3.46 -3.93 -9.08
C SER A 71 -2.23 -4.42 -8.32
N CYS A 72 -2.41 -5.14 -7.22
CA CYS A 72 -1.33 -5.81 -6.49
C CYS A 72 -0.59 -6.84 -7.36
N ALA A 73 -1.33 -7.72 -8.05
CA ALA A 73 -0.74 -8.71 -8.92
C ALA A 73 0.07 -8.06 -10.08
N ALA A 74 -0.47 -7.00 -10.69
CA ALA A 74 0.22 -6.23 -11.71
C ALA A 74 1.48 -5.53 -11.16
N ALA A 75 1.39 -4.97 -9.94
CA ALA A 75 2.52 -4.36 -9.24
C ALA A 75 3.66 -5.36 -9.03
N LEU A 76 3.33 -6.54 -8.51
CA LEU A 76 4.28 -7.62 -8.27
C LEU A 76 4.89 -8.13 -9.57
N TRP A 77 4.11 -8.25 -10.63
CA TRP A 77 4.60 -8.66 -11.95
C TRP A 77 5.60 -7.65 -12.53
N MET A 78 5.26 -6.35 -12.53
CA MET A 78 6.16 -5.30 -12.98
C MET A 78 7.43 -5.22 -12.13
N CYS A 79 7.29 -5.30 -10.80
CA CYS A 79 8.43 -5.35 -9.88
C CYS A 79 9.33 -6.55 -10.17
N ARG A 80 8.76 -7.72 -10.48
CA ARG A 80 9.52 -8.91 -10.87
C ARG A 80 10.27 -8.72 -12.17
N GLN A 81 9.63 -8.15 -13.18
CA GLN A 81 10.28 -7.89 -14.47
C GLN A 81 11.40 -6.88 -14.31
N HIS A 82 11.18 -5.81 -13.53
CA HIS A 82 12.21 -4.83 -13.23
C HIS A 82 13.40 -5.46 -12.48
N ALA A 83 13.14 -6.24 -11.44
CA ALA A 83 14.19 -6.95 -10.70
C ALA A 83 14.96 -7.95 -11.57
N LYS A 84 14.29 -8.64 -12.50
CA LYS A 84 14.97 -9.49 -13.50
C LYS A 84 15.85 -8.68 -14.44
N SER A 85 15.40 -7.50 -14.89
CA SER A 85 16.19 -6.59 -15.72
C SER A 85 17.45 -6.10 -15.01
N GLN A 86 17.37 -5.92 -13.69
CA GLN A 86 18.48 -5.54 -12.80
C GLN A 86 19.42 -6.72 -12.47
N GLN A 87 19.16 -7.93 -12.99
CA GLN A 87 19.82 -9.18 -12.60
C GLN A 87 19.82 -9.42 -11.08
N ALA A 88 18.76 -8.97 -10.39
CA ALA A 88 18.67 -9.06 -8.95
C ALA A 88 18.57 -10.53 -8.49
N GLY A 89 19.24 -10.83 -7.38
CA GLY A 89 19.14 -12.15 -6.74
C GLY A 89 17.69 -12.47 -6.34
N PRO A 90 17.33 -13.77 -6.24
CA PRO A 90 15.98 -14.19 -5.86
C PRO A 90 15.56 -13.64 -4.49
N GLY A 91 16.47 -13.55 -3.53
CA GLY A 91 16.20 -12.94 -2.22
C GLY A 91 15.86 -11.45 -2.30
N ASP A 92 16.61 -10.68 -3.11
CA ASP A 92 16.36 -9.24 -3.25
C ASP A 92 15.09 -8.95 -4.04
N THR A 93 14.73 -9.83 -4.97
CA THR A 93 13.46 -9.77 -5.70
C THR A 93 12.26 -9.91 -4.75
N VAL A 94 12.34 -10.83 -3.79
CA VAL A 94 11.30 -11.00 -2.77
C VAL A 94 11.22 -9.75 -1.89
N VAL A 95 12.35 -9.18 -1.47
CA VAL A 95 12.38 -7.94 -0.68
C VAL A 95 11.71 -6.78 -1.43
N ALA A 96 12.00 -6.63 -2.73
CA ALA A 96 11.39 -5.62 -3.59
C ALA A 96 9.87 -5.79 -3.71
N MET A 97 9.41 -7.03 -3.92
CA MET A 97 7.98 -7.37 -3.98
C MET A 97 7.25 -7.07 -2.67
N VAL A 98 7.87 -7.40 -1.54
CA VAL A 98 7.31 -7.15 -0.21
C VAL A 98 7.20 -5.65 0.04
N ALA A 99 8.22 -4.86 -0.33
CA ALA A 99 8.16 -3.41 -0.25
C ALA A 99 7.02 -2.83 -1.11
N GLN A 100 6.87 -3.31 -2.35
CA GLN A 100 5.83 -2.90 -3.28
C GLN A 100 4.41 -3.21 -2.77
N ALA A 101 4.22 -4.31 -2.02
CA ALA A 101 2.93 -4.69 -1.48
C ALA A 101 2.56 -3.96 -0.17
N ILE A 102 3.52 -3.85 0.75
CA ILE A 102 3.25 -3.34 2.11
C ILE A 102 3.13 -1.81 2.12
N LEU A 103 3.94 -1.12 1.33
CA LEU A 103 4.00 0.35 1.34
C LEU A 103 2.68 1.03 0.93
N PRO A 104 2.01 0.64 -0.18
CA PRO A 104 0.72 1.24 -0.55
C PRO A 104 -0.40 0.91 0.45
N VAL A 105 -0.34 -0.24 1.12
CA VAL A 105 -1.30 -0.62 2.17
C VAL A 105 -1.16 0.30 3.39
N GLY A 106 0.06 0.44 3.91
CA GLY A 106 0.32 1.32 5.05
C GLY A 106 -0.02 2.78 4.73
N ALA A 107 0.34 3.24 3.51
CA ALA A 107 0.05 4.60 3.07
C ALA A 107 -1.45 4.87 2.96
N ALA A 108 -2.23 3.94 2.37
CA ALA A 108 -3.67 4.09 2.24
C ALA A 108 -4.37 4.22 3.61
N VAL A 109 -3.97 3.38 4.57
CA VAL A 109 -4.52 3.42 5.92
C VAL A 109 -4.16 4.73 6.63
N LEU A 110 -2.90 5.19 6.55
CA LEU A 110 -2.50 6.46 7.16
C LEU A 110 -3.19 7.67 6.56
N VAL A 111 -3.32 7.73 5.22
CA VAL A 111 -4.00 8.85 4.56
C VAL A 111 -5.47 8.88 4.93
N LEU A 112 -6.15 7.73 4.98
CA LEU A 112 -7.55 7.69 5.40
C LEU A 112 -7.74 8.07 6.86
N LEU A 113 -6.83 7.64 7.75
CA LEU A 113 -6.85 8.04 9.15
C LEU A 113 -6.61 9.54 9.29
N ALA A 114 -5.63 10.11 8.57
CA ALA A 114 -5.38 11.55 8.56
C ALA A 114 -6.58 12.33 8.01
N ALA A 115 -7.16 11.88 6.90
CA ALA A 115 -8.36 12.49 6.32
C ALA A 115 -9.56 12.42 7.28
N GLY A 116 -9.75 11.29 7.96
CA GLY A 116 -10.75 11.15 9.01
C GLY A 116 -10.51 12.09 10.18
N MET A 117 -9.29 12.15 10.72
CA MET A 117 -8.95 13.08 11.82
C MET A 117 -9.14 14.54 11.42
N ILE A 118 -8.80 14.92 10.18
CA ILE A 118 -9.05 16.28 9.67
C ILE A 118 -10.54 16.52 9.54
N ALA A 119 -11.30 15.63 8.90
CA ALA A 119 -12.74 15.79 8.71
C ALA A 119 -13.51 15.87 10.05
N PHE A 120 -13.18 15.01 11.01
CA PHE A 120 -13.79 15.00 12.34
C PHE A 120 -13.26 16.11 13.26
N GLY A 121 -11.99 16.48 13.14
CA GLY A 121 -11.42 17.62 13.86
C GLY A 121 -12.03 18.95 13.40
N PHE A 122 -12.28 19.10 12.09
CA PHE A 122 -12.97 20.26 11.53
C PHE A 122 -14.47 20.31 11.89
N LEU A 123 -15.10 19.15 12.14
CA LEU A 123 -16.48 19.02 12.59
C LEU A 123 -16.68 19.29 14.10
N TRP A 124 -15.61 19.35 14.90
CA TRP A 124 -15.68 19.62 16.35
C TRP A 124 -15.37 21.09 16.70
N ASP A 125 -14.75 21.84 15.79
CA ASP A 125 -14.47 23.28 15.93
C ASP A 125 -15.62 24.20 15.43
N HIS A 126 -16.78 23.63 15.08
CA HIS A 126 -18.01 24.34 14.66
C HIS A 126 -19.23 23.80 15.38
#